data_AF-W0SBN9-F1
#
_entry.id   AF-W0SBN9-F1
#
_cell.length_a   1.000
_cell.length_b   1.000
_cell.length_c   1.000
_cell.angle_alpha   90.00
_cell.angle_beta   90.00
_cell.angle_gamma   90.00
#
_symmetry.space_group_name_H-M   'P 1'
#
loop_
_entity.id
_entity.type
_entity.pdbx_description
1 polymer ?
#
loop_
_entity_poly.entity_id
_entity_poly.type
_entity_poly.pdbx_seq_one_letter_code
_entity_poly.pdbx_strand_id
1 'polypeptide(L)' 'MNEVLFIRAEWDDEANVWVATSDDVPGLATEADSMEELSAKLRIMVPELLDANGYPDGVDVPYELLARKFFVAQRNAA' A
#
# COMPACT_ATOMS: atom_id res chain seq x y z
N MET A 1 20.68 8.63 4.58
CA MET A 1 20.08 8.17 3.31
C MET A 1 18.63 7.89 3.69
N ASN A 2 17.65 8.63 3.17
CA ASN A 2 16.25 8.24 3.39
C ASN A 2 16.04 6.96 2.59
N GLU A 3 15.97 5.83 3.28
CA GLU A 3 15.57 4.57 2.66
C GLU A 3 14.11 4.71 2.20
N VAL A 4 13.82 4.23 0.99
CA VAL A 4 12.45 4.22 0.45
C VAL A 4 11.72 3.06 1.10
N LEU A 5 10.59 3.35 1.73
CA LEU A 5 9.75 2.32 2.38
C LEU A 5 8.92 1.58 1.34
N PHE A 6 8.79 0.27 1.46
CA PHE A 6 8.05 -0.55 0.51
C PHE A 6 6.68 -0.95 1.05
N ILE A 7 5.63 -0.56 0.33
CA ILE A 7 4.25 -0.91 0.64
C ILE A 7 3.71 -1.80 -0.47
N ARG A 8 3.13 -2.94 -0.08
CA ARG A 8 2.47 -3.86 -1.01
C ARG A 8 0.97 -3.66 -0.91
N ALA A 9 0.32 -3.54 -2.06
CA ALA A 9 -1.13 -3.58 -2.17
C ALA A 9 -1.55 -4.81 -2.98
N GLU A 10 -2.42 -5.63 -2.40
CA GLU A 10 -2.98 -6.80 -3.08
C GLU A 10 -4.49 -6.58 -3.27
N TRP A 11 -5.00 -6.94 -4.44
CA TRP A 11 -6.43 -6.91 -4.68
C TRP A 11 -7.09 -8.14 -4.05
N ASP A 12 -8.07 -7.91 -3.18
CA ASP A 12 -8.95 -8.92 -2.64
C ASP A 12 -10.21 -9.02 -3.53
N ASP A 13 -10.36 -10.13 -4.25
CA ASP A 13 -11.51 -10.37 -5.14
C ASP A 13 -12.80 -10.69 -4.38
N GLU A 14 -12.74 -11.19 -3.14
CA GLU A 14 -13.93 -11.48 -2.33
C GLU A 14 -14.54 -10.18 -1.80
N ALA A 15 -13.69 -9.29 -1.30
CA ALA A 15 -14.10 -7.99 -0.75
C ALA A 15 -14.20 -6.87 -1.79
N ASN A 16 -13.60 -7.05 -2.97
CA ASN A 16 -13.48 -6.03 -4.03
C ASN A 16 -12.76 -4.76 -3.56
N VAL A 17 -11.68 -4.92 -2.81
CA VAL A 17 -10.86 -3.83 -2.29
C VAL A 17 -9.38 -4.12 -2.51
N TRP A 18 -8.58 -3.05 -2.55
CA TRP A 18 -7.14 -3.14 -2.40
C TRP A 18 -6.78 -3.17 -0.91
N VAL A 19 -5.96 -4.12 -0.49
CA VAL A 19 -5.44 -4.25 0.87
C VAL A 19 -3.95 -3.91 0.87
N ALA A 20 -3.54 -2.94 1.69
CA ALA A 20 -2.14 -2.51 1.82
C ALA A 20 -1.52 -2.92 3.15
N THR A 21 -0.31 -3.48 3.06
CA THR A 21 0.52 -3.86 4.21
C THR A 21 2.00 -3.56 3.93
N SER A 22 2.80 -3.41 4.98
CA SER A 22 4.24 -3.17 4.88
C SER A 22 4.99 -3.65 6.12
N ASP A 23 6.18 -4.23 5.90
CA ASP A 23 7.13 -4.53 6.98
C ASP A 23 7.94 -3.29 7.40
N ASP A 24 8.06 -2.30 6.50
CA ASP A 24 8.81 -1.06 6.72
C ASP A 24 7.99 0.00 7.46
N VAL A 25 6.66 -0.15 7.50
CA VAL A 25 5.73 0.74 8.20
C VAL A 25 4.96 -0.08 9.25
N PRO A 26 5.47 -0.17 10.50
CA PRO A 26 4.86 -0.99 11.53
C PRO A 26 3.41 -0.57 11.82
N GLY A 27 2.51 -1.56 11.84
CA GLY A 27 1.08 -1.35 12.06
C GLY A 27 0.30 -0.88 10.83
N LEU A 28 0.93 -0.80 9.65
CA LEU A 28 0.21 -0.49 8.41
C LEU A 28 -0.65 -1.67 7.98
N ALA A 29 -1.96 -1.51 8.15
CA ALA A 29 -3.00 -2.36 7.57
C ALA A 29 -4.20 -1.48 7.21
N THR A 30 -4.46 -1.30 5.92
CA THR A 30 -5.60 -0.51 5.43
C THR A 30 -6.10 -1.05 4.11
N GLU A 31 -7.35 -0.75 3.77
CA GLU A 31 -7.95 -1.11 2.49
C GLU A 31 -8.66 0.07 1.83
N ALA A 32 -8.92 -0.01 0.52
CA ALA A 32 -9.77 0.94 -0.22
C ALA A 32 -10.30 0.35 -1.53
N ASP A 33 -11.41 0.89 -2.03
CA ASP A 33 -12.09 0.40 -3.23
C ASP A 33 -11.31 0.71 -4.52
N SER A 34 -10.42 1.72 -4.47
CA SER A 34 -9.60 2.16 -5.60
C SER A 34 -8.14 2.43 -5.20
N MET A 35 -7.24 2.41 -6.19
CA MET A 35 -5.83 2.72 -5.98
C MET A 35 -5.64 4.18 -5.57
N GLU A 36 -6.46 5.08 -6.10
CA GLU A 36 -6.46 6.50 -5.80
C GLU A 36 -6.82 6.74 -4.33
N GLU A 37 -7.91 6.14 -3.84
CA GLU A 37 -8.31 6.22 -2.44
C GLU A 37 -7.28 5.58 -1.51
N LEU A 38 -6.73 4.43 -1.89
CA LEU A 38 -5.67 3.78 -1.13
C LEU A 38 -4.45 4.70 -1.00
N SER A 39 -4.01 5.30 -2.12
CA SER A 39 -2.88 6.22 -2.13
C SER A 39 -3.12 7.46 -1.25
N ALA A 40 -4.36 7.97 -1.22
CA ALA A 40 -4.74 9.09 -0.37
C ALA A 40 -4.70 8.72 1.11
N LYS A 41 -5.18 7.53 1.49
CA LYS A 41 -5.07 7.01 2.86
C LYS A 41 -3.61 6.83 3.28
N LEU A 42 -2.77 6.24 2.42
CA LEU A 42 -1.36 6.00 2.72
C LEU A 42 -0.57 7.29 2.97
N ARG A 43 -0.87 8.38 2.25
CA ARG A 43 -0.23 9.69 2.49
C ARG A 43 -0.44 10.24 3.91
N ILE A 44 -1.50 9.80 4.58
CA ILE A 44 -1.84 10.21 5.95
C ILE A 44 -1.32 9.17 6.94
N MET A 45 -1.65 7.89 6.72
CA MET A 45 -1.36 6.84 7.69
C MET A 45 0.14 6.52 7.81
N VAL A 46 0.90 6.58 6.72
CA VAL A 46 2.34 6.24 6.75
C VAL A 46 3.11 7.14 7.72
N PRO A 47 3.07 8.48 7.62
CA PRO A 47 3.76 9.32 8.59
C PRO A 47 3.21 9.16 10.01
N GLU A 48 1.87 9.10 10.18
CA GLU A 48 1.26 8.93 11.51
C GLU A 48 1.72 7.65 12.22
N LEU A 49 1.83 6.54 11.49
CA LEU A 49 2.30 5.26 12.04
C LEU A 49 3.79 5.30 12.37
N LEU A 50 4.62 5.93 11.55
CA LEU A 50 6.05 6.07 11.85
C LEU A 50 6.27 6.90 13.12
N ASP A 51 5.57 8.02 13.24
CA ASP A 51 5.61 8.89 14.43
C ASP A 51 5.16 8.12 15.68
N ALA A 52 4.04 7.38 15.58
CA ALA A 52 3.51 6.57 16.68
C ALA A 52 4.46 5.44 17.12
N ASN A 53 5.31 4.95 16.22
CA ASN A 53 6.30 3.91 16.52
C ASN A 53 7.70 4.47 16.87
N GLY A 54 7.86 5.80 16.99
CA GLY A 54 9.10 6.44 17.42
C GLY A 54 10.22 6.43 16.37
N TYR A 55 9.86 6.40 15.09
CA TYR A 55 10.83 6.58 14.00
C TYR A 55 11.35 8.02 13.97
N PRO A 56 12.56 8.27 13.43
CA PRO A 56 13.11 9.61 13.36
C PRO A 56 12.23 10.55 12.52
N ASP A 57 11.98 11.74 13.04
CA ASP A 57 11.23 12.78 12.33
C ASP A 57 11.90 13.14 10.99
N GLY A 58 11.09 13.21 9.94
CA GLY A 58 11.50 13.63 8.60
C GLY A 58 10.38 14.39 7.92
N VAL A 59 10.70 15.50 7.26
CA VAL A 59 9.72 16.31 6.51
C VAL A 59 9.10 15.50 5.37
N ASP A 60 9.91 14.64 4.74
CA ASP A 60 9.50 13.79 3.62
C ASP A 60 9.74 12.31 3.96
N VAL A 61 8.70 11.49 3.79
CA VAL A 61 8.75 10.03 3.92
C VAL A 61 8.57 9.41 2.53
N PRO A 62 9.65 9.12 1.80
CA PRO A 62 9.54 8.48 0.50
C PRO A 62 9.10 7.02 0.66
N TYR A 63 8.05 6.63 -0.04
CA TYR A 63 7.63 5.23 -0.12
C TYR A 63 7.27 4.84 -1.55
N GLU A 64 7.45 3.57 -1.85
CA GLU A 64 7.01 2.93 -3.09
C GLU A 64 5.76 2.09 -2.81
N LEU A 65 4.74 2.24 -3.65
CA LEU A 65 3.52 1.43 -3.60
C LEU A 65 3.53 0.44 -4.76
N LEU A 66 3.70 -0.84 -4.45
CA LEU A 66 3.61 -1.92 -5.42
C LEU A 66 2.23 -2.58 -5.35
N ALA A 67 1.42 -2.37 -6.39
CA ALA A 67 0.11 -2.98 -6.52
C ALA A 67 0.17 -4.28 -7.32
N ARG A 68 -0.46 -5.34 -6.81
CA ARG A 68 -0.55 -6.65 -7.47
C ARG A 68 -2.02 -7.08 -7.59
N LYS A 69 -2.44 -7.37 -8.83
CA LYS A 69 -3.73 -7.99 -9.15
C LYS A 69 -3.54 -9.03 -10.25
N PHE A 70 -4.18 -10.19 -10.07
CA PHE A 70 -4.11 -11.28 -11.04
C PHE A 70 -5.32 -11.29 -11.96
N PHE A 71 -5.11 -11.71 -13.19
CA PHE A 71 -6.16 -11.89 -14.18
C PHE A 71 -5.92 -13.18 -14.96
N VAL A 72 -7.01 -13.86 -15.32
CA VAL A 72 -6.98 -15.03 -16.22
C VAL A 72 -7.78 -14.67 -17.47
N ALA A 73 -7.15 -14.72 -18.63
CA ALA A 73 -7.79 -14.52 -19.93
C ALA A 73 -7.92 -15.85 -20.69
N GLN A 74 -9.07 -16.09 -21.32
CA GLN A 74 -9.30 -17.25 -22.18
C GLN A 74 -8.90 -16.93 -23.62
N ARG A 75 -8.22 -17.86 -24.29
CA ARG A 75 -7.90 -17.75 -25.72
C ARG A 75 -9.03 -18.40 -26.53
N ASN A 76 -9.61 -17.67 -27.48
CA ASN A 76 -10.56 -18.27 -28.41
C ASN A 76 -9.85 -19.30 -29.31
N ALA A 77 -10.36 -20.53 -29.31
CA ALA A 77 -10.02 -21.52 -30.34
C ALA A 77 -10.85 -21.21 -31.60
N ALA A 78 -10.16 -21.04 -32.73
CA ALA A 78 -10.79 -20.87 -34.04
C ALA A 78 -11.30 -22.21 -34.58
#